data_AF-A0A1U9NJ45-F1
#
_entry.id   AF-A0A1U9NJ45-F1
#
_cell.length_a   1.000
_cell.length_b   1.000
_cell.length_c   1.000
_cell.angle_alpha   90.00
_cell.angle_beta   90.00
_cell.angle_gamma   90.00
#
_symmetry.space_group_name_H-M   'P 1'
#
loop_
_entity.id
_entity.type
_entity.pdbx_description
1 polymer ?
#
loop_
_entity_poly.entity_id
_entity_poly.type
_entity_poly.pdbx_seq_one_letter_code
_entity_poly.pdbx_strand_id
1 'polypeptide(L)' 'MTCNDHQYENVCKDEFAQLTRKIDKLDDAIRGNGELGLKVRIDRLERAQATRNKLVWLITAAVITSSVSLLVQLVRGV' A
#
# COMPACT_ATOMS: atom_id res chain seq x y z
N MET A 1 -9.18 15.77 35.87
CA MET A 1 -10.55 15.46 36.32
C MET A 1 -10.52 14.07 36.92
N THR A 2 -10.58 13.96 38.24
CA THR A 2 -10.50 12.68 38.96
C THR A 2 -11.91 12.21 39.28
N CYS A 3 -12.48 11.31 38.47
CA CYS A 3 -13.73 10.65 38.82
C CYS A 3 -13.46 9.56 39.84
N ASN A 4 -14.22 9.54 40.94
CA ASN A 4 -14.22 8.46 41.92
C ASN A 4 -14.87 7.21 41.31
N ASP A 5 -14.44 6.00 41.66
CA ASP A 5 -14.83 4.74 40.98
C ASP A 5 -16.35 4.53 40.86
N HIS A 6 -17.12 4.96 41.87
CA HIS A 6 -18.58 4.84 41.86
C HIS A 6 -19.30 5.82 40.91
N GLN A 7 -18.65 6.93 40.52
CA GLN A 7 -19.19 7.94 39.59
C GLN A 7 -18.73 7.70 38.14
N TYR A 8 -17.75 6.82 37.96
CA TYR A 8 -17.23 6.46 36.64
C TYR A 8 -18.31 5.84 35.76
N GLU A 9 -19.00 4.80 36.26
CA GLU A 9 -19.97 4.03 35.47
C GLU A 9 -21.24 4.81 35.09
N ASN A 10 -21.70 5.73 35.96
CA ASN A 10 -23.00 6.39 35.78
C ASN A 10 -22.93 7.76 35.09
N VAL A 11 -21.76 8.41 35.08
CA VAL A 11 -21.63 9.80 34.62
C VAL A 11 -20.41 9.96 33.71
N CYS A 12 -19.24 9.56 34.18
CA CYS A 12 -18.01 9.85 33.44
C CYS A 12 -17.88 9.00 32.16
N LYS A 13 -18.37 7.76 32.16
CA LYS A 13 -18.29 6.85 31.01
C LYS A 13 -18.97 7.39 29.75
N ASP A 14 -20.17 7.95 29.88
CA ASP A 14 -20.92 8.48 28.74
C ASP A 14 -20.31 9.79 28.23
N GLU A 15 -19.86 10.67 29.13
CA GLU A 15 -19.15 11.91 28.78
C GLU A 15 -17.82 11.60 28.06
N PHE A 16 -17.04 10.63 28.55
CA PHE A 16 -15.83 10.16 27.87
C PHE A 16 -16.14 9.52 26.52
N ALA A 17 -17.19 8.70 26.42
CA ALA A 17 -17.60 8.10 25.15
C ALA A 17 -18.02 9.17 24.12
N GLN A 18 -18.71 10.22 24.55
CA GLN A 18 -19.05 11.35 23.67
C GLN A 18 -17.80 12.14 23.25
N LEU A 19 -16.84 12.34 24.16
CA LEU A 19 -15.59 13.02 23.85
C LEU A 19 -14.76 12.24 22.83
N THR A 20 -14.57 10.93 23.03
CA THR A 20 -13.82 10.06 22.11
C THR A 20 -14.48 10.06 20.73
N ARG A 21 -15.82 9.96 20.64
CA ARG A 21 -16.54 10.04 19.36
C ARG A 21 -16.34 11.37 18.63
N LYS A 22 -16.22 12.49 19.35
CA LYS A 22 -15.94 13.80 18.75
C LYS A 22 -14.50 13.86 18.22
N ILE A 23 -13.54 13.32 18.97
CA ILE A 23 -12.14 13.24 18.56
C ILE A 23 -12.00 12.31 17.35
N ASP A 24 -12.66 11.15 17.34
CA ASP A 24 -12.65 10.21 16.21
C ASP A 24 -13.16 10.87 14.92
N LYS A 25 -14.24 11.67 15.01
CA LYS A 25 -14.73 12.43 13.85
C LYS A 25 -13.77 13.52 13.38
N LEU A 26 -13.05 14.15 14.31
CA LEU A 26 -12.00 15.12 14.00
C LEU A 26 -10.80 14.43 13.35
N ASP A 27 -10.39 13.27 13.86
CA ASP A 27 -9.34 12.44 13.26
C ASP A 27 -9.75 11.95 11.89
N ASP A 28 -10.99 11.51 11.68
CA ASP A 28 -11.49 11.09 10.37
C ASP A 28 -11.59 12.28 9.40
N ALA A 29 -12.01 13.46 9.86
CA ALA A 29 -12.10 14.67 9.05
C ALA A 29 -10.70 15.26 8.71
N ILE A 30 -9.76 15.22 9.66
CA ILE A 30 -8.35 15.62 9.46
C ILE A 30 -7.66 14.62 8.53
N ARG A 31 -7.92 13.32 8.73
CA ARG A 31 -7.43 12.28 7.83
C ARG A 31 -8.02 12.49 6.45
N GLY A 32 -9.27 12.93 6.31
CA GLY A 32 -9.85 13.75 5.24
C GLY A 32 -9.69 13.28 3.78
N ASN A 33 -8.93 12.22 3.51
CA ASN A 33 -8.39 11.71 2.24
C ASN A 33 -7.29 10.63 2.43
N GLY A 34 -6.88 10.31 3.67
CA GLY A 34 -5.59 9.69 4.00
C GLY A 34 -5.45 8.21 3.68
N GLU A 35 -6.52 7.41 3.79
CA GLU A 35 -6.43 5.99 3.43
C GLU A 35 -6.79 5.75 1.95
N LEU A 36 -7.87 6.38 1.47
CA LEU A 36 -8.30 6.24 0.08
C LEU A 36 -7.31 6.87 -0.90
N GLY A 37 -6.81 8.08 -0.63
CA GLY A 37 -5.86 8.78 -1.49
C GLY A 37 -4.48 8.10 -1.54
N LEU A 38 -4.05 7.49 -0.43
CA LEU A 38 -2.80 6.74 -0.37
C LEU A 38 -2.93 5.39 -1.09
N LYS A 39 -4.02 4.64 -0.84
CA LYS A 39 -4.30 3.38 -1.56
C LYS A 39 -4.37 3.59 -3.07
N VAL A 40 -5.03 4.65 -3.54
CA VAL A 40 -5.12 4.95 -4.99
C VAL A 40 -3.75 5.25 -5.60
N ARG A 41 -2.85 5.91 -4.87
CA ARG A 41 -1.48 6.18 -5.36
C ARG A 41 -0.58 4.96 -5.31
N ILE A 42 -0.68 4.16 -4.25
CA ILE A 42 0.07 2.91 -4.11
C ILE A 42 -0.38 1.90 -5.17
N ASP A 43 -1.68 1.73 -5.39
CA ASP A 43 -2.23 0.80 -6.38
C ASP A 43 -1.78 1.13 -7.81
N ARG A 44 -1.66 2.43 -8.15
CA ARG A 44 -1.05 2.85 -9.43
C ARG A 44 0.43 2.47 -9.54
N LEU A 45 1.20 2.63 -8.46
CA LEU A 45 2.61 2.26 -8.45
C LEU A 45 2.80 0.74 -8.53
N GLU A 46 1.97 -0.02 -7.83
CA GLU A 46 2.00 -1.48 -7.81
C GLU A 46 1.65 -2.05 -9.19
N ARG A 47 0.61 -1.52 -9.84
CA ARG A 47 0.28 -1.86 -11.24
C ARG A 47 1.41 -1.51 -12.21
N ALA A 48 2.04 -0.35 -12.06
CA ALA A 48 3.16 0.06 -12.91
C ALA A 48 4.39 -0.84 -12.71
N GLN A 49 4.67 -1.25 -11.48
CA GLN A 49 5.75 -2.18 -11.15
C GLN A 49 5.47 -3.59 -11.69
N ALA A 50 4.23 -4.07 -11.57
CA ALA A 50 3.84 -5.37 -12.10
C ALA A 50 4.06 -5.46 -13.62
N THR A 51 3.71 -4.42 -14.37
CA THR A 51 3.97 -4.35 -15.82
C THR A 51 5.47 -4.23 -16.12
N ARG A 52 6.22 -3.40 -15.37
CA ARG A 52 7.67 -3.27 -15.54
C ARG A 52 8.40 -4.59 -15.34
N ASN A 53 8.04 -5.36 -14.31
CA ASN A 53 8.68 -6.65 -14.05
C ASN A 53 8.49 -7.64 -15.21
N LYS A 54 7.28 -7.70 -15.78
CA LYS A 54 6.99 -8.52 -16.96
C LYS A 54 7.83 -8.08 -18.18
N LEU A 55 7.97 -6.77 -18.40
CA LEU A 55 8.80 -6.23 -19.49
C LEU A 55 10.28 -6.55 -19.31
N VAL A 56 10.83 -6.37 -18.10
CA VAL A 56 12.22 -6.73 -17.81
C VAL A 56 12.47 -8.21 -18.05
N TRP A 57 11.54 -9.07 -17.64
CA TRP A 57 11.64 -10.51 -17.89
C TRP A 57 11.63 -10.84 -19.39
N LEU A 58 10.74 -10.24 -20.18
CA LEU A 58 10.69 -10.43 -21.64
C LEU A 58 11.98 -9.97 -22.34
N ILE A 59 12.50 -8.80 -21.96
CA ILE A 59 13.76 -8.28 -22.51
C ILE A 59 14.92 -9.23 -22.18
N THR A 60 14.98 -9.69 -20.93
CA THR A 60 16.02 -10.62 -20.48
C THR A 60 15.95 -11.94 -21.26
N ALA A 61 14.75 -12.50 -21.42
CA ALA A 61 14.54 -13.71 -22.21
C ALA A 61 14.94 -13.52 -23.69
N ALA A 62 14.61 -12.38 -24.29
CA ALA A 62 14.99 -12.05 -25.66
C ALA A 62 16.52 -11.98 -25.83
N VAL A 63 17.22 -11.28 -24.92
CA VAL A 63 18.69 -11.17 -24.94
C VAL A 63 19.36 -12.53 -24.81
N ILE A 64 18.89 -13.37 -23.88
CA ILE A 64 19.41 -14.73 -23.71
C ILE A 64 19.21 -15.54 -24.98
N THR A 65 18.00 -15.50 -25.55
CA THR A 65 17.66 -16.26 -26.77
C THR A 65 18.51 -15.82 -27.96
N SER A 66 18.66 -14.52 -28.18
CA SER A 66 19.52 -13.98 -29.24
C SER A 66 20.99 -14.37 -29.05
N SER A 67 21.51 -14.28 -27.82
CA SER A 67 22.89 -14.64 -27.51
C SER A 67 23.17 -16.13 -27.76
N VAL A 68 22.28 -17.01 -27.30
CA VAL A 68 22.38 -18.45 -27.55
C VAL A 68 22.31 -18.76 -29.04
N SER A 69 21.43 -18.08 -29.78
CA SER A 69 21.29 -18.27 -31.23
C SER A 69 22.58 -17.92 -31.98
N LEU A 70 23.23 -16.81 -31.62
CA LEU A 70 24.52 -16.40 -32.18
C LEU A 70 25.64 -17.39 -31.84
N LEU A 71 25.71 -17.86 -30.59
CA LEU A 71 26.69 -18.86 -30.17
C LEU A 71 26.51 -20.18 -30.95
N VAL A 72 25.27 -20.61 -31.16
CA VAL A 72 24.98 -21.83 -31.93
C VAL A 72 25.38 -21.68 -33.39
N GLN A 73 25.14 -20.52 -34.01
CA GLN A 73 25.59 -20.25 -35.38
C GLN A 73 27.12 -20.30 -35.48
N LEU A 74 27.82 -19.63 -34.56
CA LEU A 74 29.29 -19.65 -34.50
C LEU A 74 29.85 -21.07 -34.34
N VAL A 75 29.27 -21.89 -33.46
CA VAL A 75 29.71 -23.28 -33.26
C VAL A 75 29.42 -24.16 -34.46
N ARG A 76 28.28 -23.96 -35.14
CA ARG A 76 27.93 -24.71 -36.35
C ARG A 76 28.73 -24.28 -37.59
N GLY A 77 29.48 -23.17 -37.51
CA GLY A 77 30.28 -22.66 -38.63
C GLY A 77 29.44 -22.17 -39.80
N VAL A 78 28.20 -21.72 -39.54
CA VAL A 78 27.31 -21.07 -40.52
C VAL A 78 27.45 -19.56 -40.40
#